data_AF-A0A931MYZ7-F1
#
_entry.id   AF-A0A931MYZ7-F1
#
_cell.length_a   1.000
_cell.length_b   1.000
_cell.length_c   1.000
_cell.angle_alpha   90.00
_cell.angle_beta   90.00
_cell.angle_gamma   90.00
#
_symmetry.space_group_name_H-M   'P 1'
#
loop_
_entity.id
_entity.type
_entity.pdbx_description
1 polymer ?
#
loop_
_entity_poly.entity_id
_entity_poly.type
_entity_poly.pdbx_seq_one_letter_code
_entity_poly.pdbx_strand_id
1 'polypeptide(L)' 'MPTRHGIGKPEPLKGDESGYWSRRINDEHRLIYAVSENRILIAQARYHY' A
#
# COMPACT_ATOMS: atom_id res chain seq x y z
N MET A 1 0.68 -9.91 -10.63
CA MET A 1 -0.56 -9.29 -10.08
C MET A 1 -0.63 -9.63 -8.59
N PRO A 2 -0.55 -8.67 -7.65
CA PRO A 2 -0.67 -8.98 -6.24
C PRO A 2 -2.12 -9.46 -5.97
N THR A 3 -2.26 -10.72 -5.59
CA THR A 3 -3.56 -11.32 -5.26
C THR A 3 -4.11 -10.65 -4.01
N ARG A 4 -5.40 -10.28 -4.02
CA ARG A 4 -6.16 -9.69 -2.89
C ARG A 4 -6.11 -10.49 -1.57
N HIS A 5 -5.47 -11.66 -1.55
CA HIS A 5 -5.25 -12.51 -0.40
C HIS A 5 -3.85 -12.25 0.17
N GLY A 6 -3.74 -11.27 1.08
CA GLY A 6 -2.52 -11.00 1.81
C GLY A 6 -2.82 -10.35 3.17
N ILE A 7 -1.98 -10.63 4.16
CA ILE A 7 -2.08 -10.13 5.53
C ILE A 7 -2.13 -8.58 5.54
N GLY A 8 -3.01 -7.96 6.32
CA GLY A 8 -3.06 -6.48 6.47
C GLY A 8 -4.04 -5.71 5.59
N LYS A 9 -5.07 -6.38 5.04
CA LYS A 9 -6.18 -5.78 4.25
C LYS A 9 -5.69 -4.78 3.19
N PRO A 10 -5.01 -5.27 2.13
CA PRO A 10 -4.56 -4.41 1.04
C PRO A 10 -5.77 -3.79 0.33
N GLU A 11 -5.96 -2.49 0.51
CA GLU A 11 -7.02 -1.71 -0.11
C GLU A 11 -6.43 -0.87 -1.25
N PRO A 12 -6.93 -1.04 -2.49
CA PRO A 12 -6.50 -0.20 -3.60
C PRO A 12 -7.06 1.21 -3.42
N LEU A 13 -6.19 2.22 -3.53
CA LEU A 13 -6.58 3.62 -3.53
C LEU A 13 -7.28 3.96 -4.86
N LYS A 14 -8.22 4.89 -4.83
CA LYS A 14 -9.05 5.31 -5.99
C LYS A 14 -8.76 6.77 -6.36
N GLY A 15 -8.99 7.15 -7.62
CA GLY A 15 -8.76 8.50 -8.12
C GLY A 15 -7.39 8.66 -8.78
N ASP A 16 -6.73 9.81 -8.57
CA ASP A 16 -5.36 10.09 -9.05
C ASP A 16 -4.30 9.13 -8.48
N GLU A 17 -4.61 8.45 -7.38
CA GLU A 17 -3.76 7.42 -6.76
C GLU A 17 -4.09 5.99 -7.24
N SER A 18 -4.83 5.86 -8.35
CA SER A 18 -5.14 4.55 -8.93
C SER A 18 -3.86 3.81 -9.34
N GLY A 19 -3.53 2.76 -8.57
CA GLY A 19 -2.26 2.01 -8.72
C GLY A 19 -1.48 1.89 -7.40
N TYR A 20 -1.81 2.72 -6.42
CA TYR A 20 -1.30 2.61 -5.06
C TYR A 20 -2.21 1.74 -4.19
N TRP A 21 -1.59 1.08 -3.23
CA TRP A 21 -2.18 0.16 -2.29
C TRP A 21 -1.85 0.63 -0.89
N SER A 22 -2.87 0.66 -0.02
CA SER A 22 -2.68 0.88 1.40
C SER A 22 -2.71 -0.46 2.13
N ARG A 23 -1.73 -0.69 2.98
CA ARG A 23 -1.72 -1.81 3.94
C ARG A 23 -1.49 -1.24 5.35
N ARG A 24 -2.21 -1.76 6.33
CA ARG A 24 -1.94 -1.42 7.73
C ARG A 24 -0.74 -2.22 8.24
N ILE A 25 0.25 -1.53 8.80
CA ILE A 25 1.37 -2.17 9.51
C ILE A 25 0.96 -2.42 10.97
N ASN A 26 0.37 -1.39 11.60
CA ASN A 26 -0.26 -1.44 12.92
C ASN A 26 -1.46 -0.47 12.92
N ASP A 27 -2.08 -0.20 14.07
CA ASP A 27 -3.27 0.69 14.12
C ASP A 27 -2.96 2.16 13.81
N GLU A 28 -1.70 2.59 13.97
CA GLU A 28 -1.26 3.97 13.75
C GLU A 28 -0.59 4.19 12.37
N HIS A 29 0.09 3.16 11.85
CA HIS A 29 0.94 3.25 10.67
C HIS A 29 0.31 2.53 9.47
N ARG A 30 0.25 3.26 8.36
CA ARG A 30 -0.10 2.71 7.06
C ARG A 30 1.10 2.75 6.12
N LEU A 31 1.26 1.67 5.38
CA LEU A 31 2.18 1.54 4.27
C LEU A 31 1.40 1.85 2.99
N ILE A 32 1.85 2.86 2.24
CA ILE A 32 1.34 3.13 0.90
C ILE A 32 2.41 2.69 -0.09
N TYR A 33 2.05 1.76 -0.98
CA TYR A 33 2.95 1.19 -1.96
C TYR A 33 2.27 0.97 -3.31
N ALA A 34 3.00 1.10 -4.41
CA ALA A 34 2.57 0.69 -5.74
C ALA A 34 3.40 -0.51 -6.20
N VAL A 35 2.79 -1.39 -6.99
CA VAL A 35 3.47 -2.55 -7.58
C VAL A 35 3.51 -2.33 -9.08
N SER A 36 4.71 -2.29 -9.65
CA SER A 36 4.92 -2.16 -11.10
C SER A 36 5.87 -3.25 -11.56
N GLU A 37 5.38 -4.14 -12.43
CA GLU A 37 6.06 -5.30 -13.05
C GLU A 37 7.04 -6.07 -12.14
N ASN A 38 8.24 -5.54 -11.92
CA ASN A 38 9.30 -6.17 -11.13
C ASN A 38 9.84 -5.30 -9.97
N ARG A 39 9.12 -4.25 -9.59
CA ARG A 39 9.50 -3.28 -8.57
C ARG A 39 8.32 -2.96 -7.66
N ILE A 40 8.64 -2.75 -6.39
CA ILE A 40 7.70 -2.23 -5.39
C ILE A 40 8.14 -0.81 -5.08
N LEU A 41 7.27 0.15 -5.37
CA LEU A 41 7.46 1.56 -5.03
C LEU A 41 6.82 1.80 -3.67
N ILE A 42 7.63 2.12 -2.67
CA ILE A 42 7.12 2.52 -1.35
C ILE A 42 7.01 4.04 -1.36
N ALA A 43 5.77 4.54 -1.39
CA ALA A 43 5.50 5.99 -1.37
C ALA A 43 5.61 6.54 0.05
N GLN A 44 5.10 5.80 1.04
CA GLN A 44 5.10 6.21 2.43
C GLN A 44 5.14 5.00 3.36
N ALA A 45 6.04 5.03 4.33
CA ALA A 45 6.23 3.96 5.32
C ALA A 45 6.35 4.48 6.77
N ARG A 46 5.83 5.68 7.06
CA ARG A 46 5.85 6.26 8.41
C ARG A 46 4.88 7.44 8.52
N TYR A 47 4.03 7.45 9.55
CA TYR A 47 3.53 8.71 10.10
C TYR A 47 4.58 9.19 11.11
N HIS A 48 5.06 10.43 10.94
CA HIS A 48 5.84 11.11 11.96
C HIS A 48 4.92 11.39 13.15
N TYR A 49 5.46 11.16 14.36
CA TYR A 49 4.82 11.39 15.65
C TYR A 49 4.27 12.82 15.78
#